data_AF-A0A1X7SS28-F1
#
_entry.id   AF-A0A1X7SS28-F1
#
_cell.length_a   1.000
_cell.length_b   1.000
_cell.length_c   1.000
_cell.angle_alpha   90.00
_cell.angle_beta   90.00
_cell.angle_gamma   90.00
#
_symmetry.space_group_name_H-M   'P 1'
#
loop_
_entity.id
_entity.type
_entity.pdbx_description
1 polymer ?
#
loop_
_entity_poly.entity_id
_entity_poly.type
_entity_poly.pdbx_seq_one_letter_code
_entity_poly.pdbx_strand_id
1 'polypeptide(L)'
;MSLEDKCWVAFEYGLHEEAVRLLPLVKEQNKIKGRYGWDNVSLLHLSSRNGWLDVTKDLITKYHCDPHERDGWDWTCLHYAARDNHVDVMRYLIDECHCDPMAVSRASWTLLHVAASCGSSTAVEYLLSTGKCDPLAKNKYGDTPFKLAKES
;
A
#
# COMPACT_ATOMS: atom_id res chain seq x y z
N MET A 1 -10.17 14.60 20.81
CA MET A 1 -9.53 13.62 19.91
C MET A 1 -9.17 12.41 20.75
N SER A 2 -9.75 11.25 20.44
CA SER A 2 -9.47 9.99 21.11
C SER A 2 -8.03 9.54 20.84
N LEU A 3 -7.54 8.53 21.57
CA LEU A 3 -6.21 7.97 21.33
C LEU A 3 -6.14 7.33 19.93
N GLU A 4 -7.23 6.68 19.55
CA GLU A 4 -7.46 6.06 18.27
C GLU A 4 -7.36 7.11 17.16
N ASP A 5 -8.08 8.23 17.29
CA ASP A 5 -8.03 9.33 16.31
C ASP A 5 -6.60 9.86 16.14
N LYS A 6 -5.84 10.01 17.24
CA LYS A 6 -4.43 10.45 17.17
C LYS A 6 -3.56 9.43 16.45
N CYS A 7 -3.79 8.13 16.69
CA CYS A 7 -3.07 7.06 16.01
C CYS A 7 -3.34 7.11 14.50
N TRP A 8 -4.61 7.26 14.10
CA TRP A 8 -4.99 7.42 12.69
C TRP A 8 -4.34 8.64 12.05
N VAL A 9 -4.38 9.79 12.73
CA VAL A 9 -3.71 11.03 12.28
C VAL A 9 -2.21 10.79 12.11
N ALA A 10 -1.55 10.08 13.03
CA ALA A 10 -0.13 9.80 12.92
C ALA A 10 0.21 9.01 11.64
N PHE A 11 -0.60 8.00 11.28
CA PHE A 11 -0.44 7.25 10.04
C PHE A 11 -0.74 8.10 8.80
N GLU A 12 -1.81 8.88 8.81
CA GLU A 12 -2.23 9.70 7.68
C GLU A 12 -1.20 10.77 7.30
N TYR A 13 -0.58 11.38 8.30
CA TYR A 13 0.42 12.44 8.13
C TYR A 13 1.88 11.96 8.15
N GLY A 14 2.11 10.64 8.19
CA GLY A 14 3.48 10.11 8.13
C GLY A 14 4.33 10.39 9.38
N LEU A 15 3.71 10.46 10.55
CA LEU A 15 4.39 10.65 11.84
C LEU A 15 4.81 9.29 12.45
N HIS A 16 5.91 8.72 11.95
CA HIS A 16 6.34 7.35 12.32
C HIS A 16 6.54 7.15 13.82
N GLU A 17 7.31 8.02 14.49
CA GLU A 17 7.58 7.89 15.93
C GLU A 17 6.29 7.95 16.76
N GLU A 18 5.36 8.82 16.37
CA GLU A 18 4.07 8.96 17.02
C GLU A 18 3.21 7.72 16.78
N ALA A 19 3.17 7.20 15.55
CA ALA A 19 2.46 5.98 15.21
C ALA A 19 2.97 4.78 16.01
N VAL A 20 4.29 4.58 16.08
CA VAL A 20 4.92 3.51 16.87
C VAL A 20 4.62 3.67 18.36
N ARG A 21 4.60 4.90 18.89
CA ARG A 21 4.27 5.18 20.29
C ARG A 21 2.79 4.89 20.60
N LEU A 22 1.89 5.26 19.70
CA LEU A 22 0.45 5.19 19.93
C LEU A 22 -0.15 3.82 19.64
N LEU A 23 0.34 3.11 18.61
CA LEU A 23 -0.24 1.85 18.14
C LEU A 23 -0.40 0.79 19.27
N PRO A 24 0.59 0.56 20.15
CA PRO A 24 0.45 -0.38 21.27
C PRO A 24 -0.52 0.07 22.37
N LEU A 25 -0.87 1.36 22.42
CA LEU A 25 -1.75 1.94 23.42
C LEU A 25 -3.23 1.83 23.03
N VAL A 26 -3.53 1.54 21.75
CA VAL A 26 -4.90 1.35 21.25
C VAL A 26 -5.47 0.05 21.81
N LYS A 27 -6.46 0.17 22.71
CA LYS A 27 -7.07 -0.98 23.40
C LYS A 27 -8.07 -1.75 22.53
N GLU A 28 -8.74 -1.04 21.64
CA GLU A 28 -9.78 -1.58 20.77
C GLU A 28 -9.14 -2.09 19.46
N GLN A 29 -8.76 -3.37 19.39
CA GLN A 29 -8.11 -3.94 18.20
C GLN A 29 -8.94 -3.81 16.91
N ASN A 30 -10.27 -3.82 17.02
CA ASN A 30 -11.18 -3.56 15.91
C ASN A 30 -11.02 -2.15 15.31
N LYS A 31 -10.49 -1.19 16.07
CA LYS A 31 -10.17 0.17 15.58
C LYS A 31 -8.87 0.20 14.78
N ILE A 32 -7.92 -0.69 15.08
CA ILE A 32 -6.68 -0.88 14.30
C ILE A 32 -6.99 -1.51 12.95
N LYS A 33 -7.85 -2.53 12.94
CA LYS A 33 -8.41 -3.16 11.72
C LYS A 33 -9.52 -2.33 11.08
N GLY A 34 -9.79 -1.15 11.64
CA GLY A 34 -10.81 -0.25 11.17
C GLY A 34 -10.47 0.27 9.78
N ARG A 35 -11.49 0.79 9.10
CA ARG A 35 -11.36 1.43 7.81
C ARG A 35 -11.96 2.81 7.90
N TYR A 36 -11.27 3.80 7.33
CA TYR A 36 -11.62 5.20 7.50
C TYR A 36 -11.90 5.87 6.17
N GLY A 37 -12.79 6.88 6.20
CA GLY A 37 -13.19 7.66 5.04
C GLY A 37 -14.06 6.91 4.04
N TRP A 38 -14.35 7.57 2.92
CA TRP A 38 -15.16 7.04 1.81
C TRP A 38 -14.43 5.96 1.02
N ASP A 39 -13.10 5.96 1.08
CA ASP A 39 -12.23 5.07 0.33
C ASP A 39 -11.87 3.80 1.10
N ASN A 40 -12.41 3.58 2.30
CA ASN A 40 -12.26 2.32 3.05
C ASN A 40 -10.79 1.92 3.31
N VAL A 41 -9.93 2.93 3.53
CA VAL A 41 -8.47 2.79 3.73
C VAL A 41 -8.18 2.32 5.15
N SER A 42 -7.19 1.44 5.32
CA SER A 42 -6.77 0.88 6.61
C SER A 42 -5.42 1.45 7.07
N LEU A 43 -5.05 1.22 8.33
CA LEU A 43 -3.70 1.51 8.83
C LEU A 43 -2.61 0.73 8.06
N LEU A 44 -2.92 -0.46 7.54
CA LEU A 44 -1.96 -1.25 6.77
C LEU A 44 -1.65 -0.60 5.41
N HIS A 45 -2.66 -0.10 4.71
CA HIS A 45 -2.48 0.71 3.50
C HIS A 45 -1.62 1.94 3.77
N LEU A 46 -1.88 2.65 4.87
CA LEU A 46 -1.12 3.85 5.25
C LEU A 46 0.33 3.52 5.64
N SER A 47 0.58 2.44 6.39
CA SER A 47 1.96 2.01 6.68
C SER A 47 2.73 1.64 5.41
N SER A 48 2.05 1.05 4.43
CA SER A 48 2.64 0.70 3.13
C SER A 48 2.95 1.94 2.29
N ARG A 49 2.03 2.91 2.29
CA ARG A 49 2.21 4.23 1.66
C ARG A 49 3.40 4.99 2.23
N ASN A 50 3.64 4.87 3.53
CA ASN A 50 4.71 5.60 4.22
C ASN A 50 6.04 4.81 4.27
N GLY A 51 6.08 3.58 3.76
CA GLY A 51 7.28 2.74 3.76
C GLY A 51 7.68 2.21 5.13
N TRP A 52 6.74 2.14 6.08
CA TRP A 52 7.02 1.69 7.45
C TRP A 52 7.03 0.18 7.52
N LEU A 53 8.11 -0.45 7.08
CA LEU A 53 8.24 -1.91 7.03
C LEU A 53 8.06 -2.55 8.43
N ASP A 54 8.62 -1.94 9.47
CA ASP A 54 8.48 -2.36 10.85
C ASP A 54 7.01 -2.35 11.32
N VAL A 55 6.31 -1.25 11.07
CA VAL A 55 4.88 -1.10 11.42
C VAL A 55 4.01 -2.03 10.57
N THR A 56 4.32 -2.19 9.29
CA THR A 56 3.63 -3.11 8.38
C THR A 56 3.72 -4.55 8.89
N LYS A 57 4.93 -4.97 9.29
CA LYS A 57 5.17 -6.29 9.92
C LYS A 57 4.35 -6.45 11.20
N ASP A 58 4.37 -5.44 12.07
CA ASP A 58 3.61 -5.47 13.32
C ASP A 58 2.10 -5.55 13.09
N LEU A 59 1.56 -4.76 12.16
CA LEU A 59 0.13 -4.78 11.82
C LEU A 59 -0.34 -6.17 11.34
N ILE A 60 0.46 -6.84 10.51
CA ILE A 60 0.14 -8.18 10.01
C ILE A 60 0.33 -9.24 11.10
N THR A 61 1.46 -9.23 11.80
CA THR A 61 1.84 -10.34 12.71
C THR A 61 1.25 -10.21 14.11
N LYS A 62 1.25 -9.01 14.70
CA LYS A 62 0.79 -8.76 16.08
C LYS A 62 -0.68 -8.35 16.14
N TYR A 63 -1.12 -7.55 15.17
CA TYR A 63 -2.49 -7.04 15.14
C TYR A 63 -3.39 -7.84 14.19
N HIS A 64 -2.85 -8.80 13.44
CA HIS A 64 -3.60 -9.71 12.57
C HIS A 64 -4.46 -8.96 11.53
N CYS A 65 -3.94 -7.87 10.98
CA CYS A 65 -4.50 -7.23 9.79
C CYS A 65 -4.29 -8.14 8.57
N ASP A 66 -5.23 -8.10 7.64
CA ASP A 66 -5.19 -8.92 6.42
C ASP A 66 -4.30 -8.24 5.36
N PRO A 67 -3.15 -8.82 4.97
CA PRO A 67 -2.29 -8.25 3.93
C PRO A 67 -2.91 -8.26 2.53
N HIS A 68 -3.97 -9.05 2.31
CA HIS A 68 -4.71 -9.13 1.04
C HIS A 68 -5.88 -8.14 0.96
N GLU A 69 -6.06 -7.31 1.99
CA GLU A 69 -7.16 -6.38 2.02
C GLU A 69 -7.08 -5.36 0.89
N ARG A 70 -8.27 -4.90 0.47
CA ARG A 70 -8.43 -3.91 -0.58
C ARG A 70 -9.26 -2.74 -0.08
N ASP A 71 -8.89 -1.53 -0.46
CA ASP A 71 -9.67 -0.32 -0.20
C ASP A 71 -10.91 -0.22 -1.12
N GLY A 72 -11.63 0.90 -1.10
CA GLY A 72 -12.83 1.15 -1.91
C GLY A 72 -12.56 1.30 -3.42
N TRP A 73 -11.31 1.43 -3.82
CA TRP A 73 -10.85 1.48 -5.21
C TRP A 73 -10.23 0.16 -5.68
N ASP A 74 -10.38 -0.90 -4.89
CA ASP A 74 -9.67 -2.17 -5.04
C ASP A 74 -8.15 -2.02 -5.00
N TRP A 75 -7.61 -0.98 -4.37
CA TRP A 75 -6.17 -0.87 -4.14
C TRP A 75 -5.76 -1.77 -2.99
N THR A 76 -4.67 -2.50 -3.19
CA THR A 76 -4.02 -3.32 -2.15
C THR A 76 -2.90 -2.51 -1.49
N CYS A 77 -2.36 -3.02 -0.37
CA CYS A 77 -1.15 -2.47 0.24
C CYS A 77 0.03 -2.34 -0.74
N LEU A 78 0.14 -3.26 -1.71
CA LEU A 78 1.15 -3.18 -2.78
C LEU A 78 0.95 -1.98 -3.71
N HIS A 79 -0.29 -1.56 -3.98
CA HIS A 79 -0.54 -0.38 -4.81
C HIS A 79 0.01 0.88 -4.13
N TYR A 80 -0.21 1.02 -2.82
CA TYR A 80 0.32 2.14 -2.03
C TYR A 80 1.85 2.13 -1.95
N ALA A 81 2.44 0.97 -1.64
CA ALA A 81 3.90 0.85 -1.60
C ALA A 81 4.55 1.12 -2.97
N ALA A 82 3.93 0.65 -4.06
CA ALA A 82 4.40 0.92 -5.43
C ALA A 82 4.24 2.40 -5.81
N ARG A 83 3.14 3.04 -5.40
CA ARG A 83 2.88 4.47 -5.64
C ARG A 83 3.97 5.35 -5.04
N ASP A 84 4.34 5.09 -3.79
CA ASP A 84 5.29 5.93 -3.03
C ASP A 84 6.71 5.31 -2.96
N ASN A 85 6.99 4.34 -3.84
CA ASN A 85 8.34 3.81 -4.14
C ASN A 85 9.02 3.00 -3.01
N HIS A 86 8.24 2.30 -2.19
CA HIS A 86 8.68 1.53 -1.03
C HIS A 86 8.90 0.03 -1.35
N VAL A 87 10.00 -0.28 -2.04
CA VAL A 87 10.33 -1.64 -2.53
C VAL A 87 10.54 -2.66 -1.40
N ASP A 88 11.02 -2.23 -0.25
CA ASP A 88 11.21 -3.08 0.93
C ASP A 88 9.87 -3.61 1.48
N VAL A 89 8.85 -2.75 1.56
CA VAL A 89 7.48 -3.14 1.89
C VAL A 89 6.91 -4.05 0.79
N MET A 90 7.11 -3.72 -0.48
CA MET A 90 6.64 -4.57 -1.59
C MET A 90 7.23 -5.98 -1.52
N ARG A 91 8.53 -6.09 -1.25
CA ARG A 91 9.22 -7.37 -1.09
C ARG A 91 8.63 -8.19 0.05
N TYR A 92 8.44 -7.57 1.21
CA TYR A 92 7.82 -8.23 2.35
C TYR A 92 6.40 -8.74 2.02
N LEU A 93 5.57 -7.90 1.41
CA LEU A 93 4.20 -8.27 1.05
C LEU A 93 4.15 -9.41 0.00
N ILE A 94 5.03 -9.40 -1.00
CA ILE A 94 5.05 -10.42 -2.06
C ILE A 94 5.70 -11.72 -1.57
N ASP A 95 6.87 -11.64 -0.96
CA ASP A 95 7.71 -12.80 -0.68
C ASP A 95 7.30 -13.49 0.62
N GLU A 96 6.97 -12.72 1.66
CA GLU A 96 6.63 -13.25 2.99
C GLU A 96 5.11 -13.34 3.22
N CYS A 97 4.32 -12.42 2.67
CA CYS A 97 2.85 -12.42 2.83
C CYS A 97 2.08 -12.99 1.63
N HIS A 98 2.78 -13.40 0.56
CA HIS A 98 2.20 -14.01 -0.64
C HIS A 98 1.13 -13.13 -1.32
N CYS A 99 1.23 -11.81 -1.21
CA CYS A 99 0.36 -10.88 -1.92
C CYS A 99 0.59 -10.96 -3.43
N ASP A 100 -0.49 -10.79 -4.20
CA ASP A 100 -0.45 -10.88 -5.66
C ASP A 100 0.21 -9.64 -6.30
N PRO A 101 1.40 -9.77 -6.95
CA PRO A 101 2.04 -8.67 -7.67
C PRO A 101 1.33 -8.29 -8.98
N MET A 102 0.35 -9.08 -9.41
CA MET A 102 -0.49 -8.82 -10.60
C MET A 102 -1.85 -8.21 -10.24
N ALA A 103 -2.06 -7.85 -8.97
CA ALA A 103 -3.30 -7.24 -8.52
C ALA A 103 -3.64 -5.97 -9.33
N VAL A 104 -4.92 -5.81 -9.65
CA VAL A 104 -5.45 -4.67 -10.40
C VAL A 104 -6.50 -3.90 -9.60
N SER A 105 -6.48 -2.57 -9.68
CA SER A 105 -7.52 -1.71 -9.10
C SER A 105 -8.85 -1.80 -9.87
N ARG A 106 -9.88 -1.10 -9.36
CA ARG A 106 -11.18 -0.97 -10.01
C ARG A 106 -11.10 -0.32 -11.40
N ALA A 107 -10.06 0.46 -11.67
CA ALA A 107 -9.79 1.05 -12.98
C ALA A 107 -8.90 0.16 -13.87
N SER A 108 -8.66 -1.09 -13.46
CA SER A 108 -7.71 -2.03 -14.07
C SER A 108 -6.27 -1.52 -14.06
N TRP A 109 -5.89 -0.71 -13.07
CA TRP A 109 -4.50 -0.30 -12.91
C TRP A 109 -3.73 -1.40 -12.21
N THR A 110 -2.68 -1.91 -12.85
CA THR A 110 -1.70 -2.78 -12.20
C THR A 110 -0.77 -1.97 -11.31
N LEU A 111 0.00 -2.64 -10.45
CA LEU A 111 1.09 -2.01 -9.69
C LEU A 111 2.06 -1.23 -10.58
N LEU A 112 2.33 -1.75 -11.77
CA LEU A 112 3.22 -1.11 -12.74
C LEU A 112 2.63 0.17 -13.32
N HIS A 113 1.31 0.23 -13.56
CA HIS A 113 0.65 1.49 -13.97
C HIS A 113 0.81 2.56 -12.89
N VAL A 114 0.56 2.19 -11.63
CA VAL A 114 0.65 3.11 -10.48
C VAL A 114 2.08 3.61 -10.33
N ALA A 115 3.07 2.71 -10.24
CA ALA A 115 4.47 3.07 -10.10
C ALA A 115 4.97 3.96 -11.25
N ALA A 116 4.60 3.63 -12.49
CA ALA A 116 4.96 4.42 -13.66
C ALA A 116 4.36 5.83 -13.63
N SER A 117 3.06 5.96 -13.33
CA SER A 117 2.39 7.26 -13.27
C SER A 117 2.93 8.20 -12.17
N CYS A 118 3.53 7.63 -11.14
CA CYS A 118 4.07 8.38 -10.00
C CYS A 118 5.59 8.59 -10.09
N GLY A 119 6.25 8.12 -11.16
CA GLY A 119 7.70 8.22 -11.31
C GLY A 119 8.50 7.33 -10.34
N SER A 120 7.87 6.31 -9.74
CA SER A 120 8.44 5.42 -8.73
C SER A 120 9.39 4.40 -9.37
N SER A 121 10.57 4.89 -9.76
CA SER A 121 11.51 4.20 -10.63
C SER A 121 12.02 2.89 -10.03
N THR A 122 12.33 2.85 -8.72
CA THR A 122 12.81 1.62 -8.08
C THR A 122 11.69 0.58 -7.93
N ALA A 123 10.45 1.02 -7.71
CA ALA A 123 9.29 0.13 -7.75
C ALA A 123 9.04 -0.43 -9.16
N VAL A 124 9.17 0.38 -10.21
CA VAL A 124 9.09 -0.08 -11.60
C VAL A 124 10.16 -1.13 -11.90
N GLU A 125 11.42 -0.85 -11.57
CA GLU A 125 12.54 -1.78 -11.76
C GLU A 125 12.30 -3.09 -11.01
N TYR A 126 11.88 -3.00 -9.75
CA TYR A 126 11.57 -4.17 -8.93
C TYR A 126 10.44 -5.00 -9.54
N LEU A 127 9.31 -4.39 -9.90
CA LEU A 127 8.17 -5.09 -10.49
C LEU A 127 8.53 -5.79 -11.81
N LEU A 128 9.30 -5.12 -12.68
CA LEU A 128 9.77 -5.72 -13.93
C LEU A 128 10.75 -6.88 -13.66
N SER A 129 11.62 -6.75 -12.65
CA SER A 129 12.56 -7.80 -12.27
C SER A 129 11.88 -9.09 -11.77
N THR A 130 10.62 -9.00 -11.28
CA THR A 130 9.85 -10.18 -10.90
C THR A 130 9.47 -11.07 -12.09
N GLY A 131 9.47 -10.52 -13.31
CA GLY A 131 9.02 -11.21 -14.52
C GLY A 131 7.52 -11.54 -14.58
N LYS A 132 6.73 -11.14 -13.57
CA LYS A 132 5.29 -11.42 -13.46
C LYS A 132 4.41 -10.32 -14.05
N CYS A 133 4.93 -9.10 -14.14
CA CYS A 133 4.16 -7.94 -14.58
C CYS A 133 4.25 -7.76 -16.10
N ASP A 134 3.10 -7.47 -16.73
CA ASP A 134 3.04 -7.13 -18.16
C ASP A 134 3.17 -5.59 -18.36
N PRO A 135 4.27 -5.09 -18.95
CA PRO A 135 4.47 -3.66 -19.22
C PRO A 135 3.57 -3.10 -20.34
N LEU A 136 2.86 -3.97 -21.07
CA LEU A 136 1.95 -3.61 -22.15
C LEU A 136 0.47 -3.78 -21.75
N ALA A 137 0.20 -4.21 -20.52
CA ALA A 137 -1.15 -4.29 -19.98
C ALA A 137 -1.86 -2.94 -20.13
N LYS A 138 -3.14 -2.97 -20.51
CA LYS A 138 -3.96 -1.76 -20.65
C LYS A 138 -4.93 -1.64 -19.49
N ASN A 139 -5.00 -0.45 -18.90
CA ASN A 139 -6.06 -0.11 -17.95
C ASN A 139 -7.41 0.12 -18.67
N LYS A 140 -8.46 0.48 -17.92
CA LYS A 140 -9.80 0.75 -18.49
C LYS A 140 -9.85 1.93 -19.47
N TYR A 141 -8.84 2.78 -19.47
CA TYR A 141 -8.71 3.94 -20.35
C TYR A 141 -7.87 3.62 -21.61
N GLY A 142 -7.32 2.41 -21.70
CA GLY A 142 -6.46 1.98 -22.81
C GLY A 142 -5.00 2.40 -22.67
N ASP A 143 -4.62 2.98 -21.53
CA ASP A 143 -3.24 3.39 -21.25
C ASP A 143 -2.40 2.22 -20.77
N THR A 144 -1.15 2.19 -21.18
CA THR A 144 -0.14 1.25 -20.67
C THR A 144 0.71 1.94 -19.60
N PRO A 145 1.40 1.19 -18.72
CA PRO A 145 2.35 1.78 -17.77
C PRO A 145 3.38 2.69 -18.46
N PHE A 146 3.91 2.27 -19.60
CA PHE A 146 4.88 3.05 -20.36
C PHE A 146 4.33 4.38 -20.89
N LYS A 147 3.04 4.43 -21.26
CA LYS A 147 2.41 5.69 -21.68
C LYS A 147 2.35 6.67 -20.50
N LEU A 148 1.95 6.18 -19.33
CA LEU A 148 1.81 6.99 -18.11
C LEU A 148 3.15 7.54 -17.60
N ALA A 149 4.25 6.79 -17.76
CA ALA A 149 5.60 7.25 -17.38
C ALA A 149 6.12 8.45 -18.20
N LYS A 150 5.55 8.72 -19.38
CA LYS A 150 5.94 9.87 -20.21
C LYS A 150 5.18 11.15 -19.88
N GLU A 151 4.10 11.02 -19.11
CA GLU A 151 3.19 12.10 -18.76
C GLU A 151 3.46 12.67 -17.35
N SER A 152 4.36 12.02 -16.59
CA SER A 152 4.86 12.39 -15.26
C SER A 152 6.16 13.18 -15.32
#